data_AF-A0A353H4X4-F1
#
_entry.id   AF-A0A353H4X4-F1
#
_cell.length_a   1.000
_cell.length_b   1.000
_cell.length_c   1.000
_cell.angle_alpha   90.00
_cell.angle_beta   90.00
_cell.angle_gamma   90.00
#
_symmetry.space_group_name_H-M   'P 1'
#
loop_
_entity.id
_entity.type
_entity.pdbx_description
1 polymer ?
#
loop_
_entity_poly.entity_id
_entity_poly.type
_entity_poly.pdbx_seq_one_letter_code
_entity_poly.pdbx_strand_id
1 'polypeptide(L)' 'MSYDSNTIIREITQIAYPILDEKDFELVDVEYLSEHGTWVLRIYVDKEGGITLDECGLLSREIGELIDVKDIL' A
#
# COMPACT_ATOMS: atom_id res chain seq x y z
N MET A 1 -19.00 -0.64 8.87
CA MET A 1 -18.18 0.34 9.62
C MET A 1 -17.72 1.37 8.61
N SER A 2 -18.03 2.65 8.80
CA SER A 2 -17.56 3.72 7.91
C SER A 2 -16.17 4.11 8.39
N TYR A 3 -15.13 3.43 7.90
CA TYR A 3 -13.76 3.84 8.16
C TYR A 3 -13.52 5.21 7.53
N ASP A 4 -12.93 6.12 8.28
CA ASP A 4 -12.46 7.40 7.74
C ASP A 4 -11.26 7.14 6.83
N SER A 5 -11.25 7.71 5.62
CA SER A 5 -10.19 7.48 4.63
C SER A 5 -8.80 7.79 5.19
N ASN A 6 -8.65 8.78 6.09
CA ASN A 6 -7.36 9.09 6.70
C ASN A 6 -6.90 7.99 7.65
N THR A 7 -7.84 7.29 8.30
CA THR A 7 -7.50 6.15 9.17
C THR A 7 -6.97 5.00 8.33
N ILE A 8 -7.66 4.65 7.24
CA ILE A 8 -7.22 3.60 6.32
C ILE A 8 -5.82 3.90 5.77
N ILE A 9 -5.62 5.12 5.25
CA ILE A 9 -4.32 5.55 4.71
C ILE A 9 -3.22 5.40 5.77
N ARG A 10 -3.47 5.86 7.00
CA ARG A 10 -2.47 5.78 8.08
C ARG A 10 -2.11 4.34 8.44
N GLU A 11 -3.10 3.46 8.60
CA GLU A 11 -2.86 2.05 8.95
C GLU A 11 -2.09 1.34 7.83
N ILE A 12 -2.45 1.59 6.57
CA ILE A 12 -1.75 1.03 5.41
C ILE A 12 -0.32 1.54 5.34
N THR A 13 -0.08 2.84 5.55
CA THR A 13 1.28 3.41 5.60
C THR A 13 2.12 2.74 6.68
N GLN A 14 1.57 2.47 7.86
CA GLN A 14 2.29 1.79 8.95
C GLN A 14 2.65 0.33 8.63
N ILE A 15 1.93 -0.31 7.72
CA ILE A 15 2.20 -1.67 7.27
C ILE A 15 3.17 -1.66 6.10
N ALA A 16 2.95 -0.78 5.12
CA ALA A 16 3.76 -0.71 3.92
C ALA A 16 5.18 -0.21 4.21
N TYR A 17 5.33 0.80 5.08
CA TYR A 17 6.62 1.40 5.38
C TYR A 17 7.72 0.40 5.78
N PRO A 18 7.55 -0.48 6.78
CA PRO A 18 8.61 -1.42 7.16
C PRO A 18 8.97 -2.43 6.05
N ILE A 19 8.01 -2.83 5.21
CA ILE A 19 8.24 -3.77 4.10
C ILE A 19 9.06 -3.10 2.99
N LEU A 20 8.75 -1.84 2.71
CA LEU A 20 9.44 -1.04 1.70
C LEU A 20 10.85 -0.67 2.18
N ASP A 21 10.99 -0.22 3.42
CA ASP A 21 12.27 0.12 4.04
C ASP A 21 13.24 -1.08 4.09
N GLU A 22 12.75 -2.28 4.44
CA GLU A 22 13.56 -3.51 4.45
C GLU A 22 14.12 -3.88 3.07
N LYS A 23 13.45 -3.47 1.99
CA LYS A 23 13.80 -3.85 0.61
C LYS A 23 14.36 -2.68 -0.22
N ASP A 24 14.75 -1.58 0.44
CA ASP A 24 15.28 -0.35 -0.17
C ASP A 24 14.29 0.32 -1.16
N PHE A 25 13.00 0.30 -0.83
CA PHE A 25 11.97 1.07 -1.53
C PHE A 25 11.54 2.28 -0.70
N GLU A 26 11.27 3.38 -1.39
CA GLU A 26 10.72 4.59 -0.81
C GLU A 26 9.20 4.61 -0.99
N LEU A 27 8.47 4.81 0.12
CA LEU A 27 7.04 5.09 0.05
C LEU A 27 6.83 6.56 -0.32
N VAL A 28 6.24 6.81 -1.48
CA VAL A 28 5.99 8.16 -1.99
C VAL A 28 4.65 8.68 -1.47
N ASP A 29 3.57 7.90 -1.65
CA ASP A 29 2.22 8.30 -1.23
C ASP A 29 1.26 7.10 -1.12
N VAL A 30 0.15 7.27 -0.40
CA VAL A 30 -0.94 6.29 -0.26
C VAL A 30 -2.29 6.98 -0.40
N GLU A 31 -3.07 6.53 -1.37
CA GLU A 31 -4.41 7.07 -1.64
C GLU A 31 -5.48 5.99 -1.50
N TYR A 32 -6.61 6.36 -0.89
CA TYR A 32 -7.81 5.52 -0.85
C TYR A 32 -9.01 6.29 -1.39
N LEU A 33 -9.40 5.96 -2.62
CA LEU A 33 -10.37 6.72 -3.40
C LEU A 33 -11.51 5.84 -3.93
N SER A 34 -12.70 6.41 -4.08
CA SER A 34 -13.86 5.74 -4.67
C SER A 34 -13.98 6.12 -6.15
N GLU A 35 -13.70 5.19 -7.06
CA GLU A 35 -13.82 5.36 -8.50
C GLU A 35 -14.92 4.45 -9.07
N HIS A 36 -15.85 5.02 -9.83
CA HIS A 36 -16.94 4.27 -10.49
C HIS A 36 -17.73 3.33 -9.56
N GLY A 37 -17.89 3.69 -8.29
CA GLY A 37 -18.58 2.89 -7.28
C GLY A 37 -17.73 1.76 -6.66
N THR A 38 -16.43 1.71 -6.95
CA THR A 38 -15.46 0.78 -6.35
C THR A 38 -14.41 1.54 -5.58
N TRP A 39 -14.01 1.03 -4.41
CA TRP A 39 -12.89 1.59 -3.65
C TRP A 39 -11.56 1.05 -4.19
N VAL A 40 -10.61 1.96 -4.40
CA VAL A 40 -9.28 1.68 -4.93
C VAL A 40 -8.25 2.19 -3.94
N LEU A 41 -7.37 1.30 -3.53
CA LEU A 41 -6.15 1.61 -2.79
C LEU A 41 -5.00 1.76 -3.79
N ARG A 42 -4.30 2.89 -3.74
CA ARG A 42 -3.07 3.11 -4.51
C ARG A 42 -1.93 3.36 -3.54
N ILE A 43 -0.83 2.66 -3.76
CA ILE A 43 0.42 2.81 -3.01
C ILE A 43 1.47 3.16 -4.04
N TYR A 44 2.05 4.34 -3.92
CA TYR A 44 3.09 4.83 -4.81
C TYR A 44 4.44 4.55 -4.16
N VAL A 45 5.27 3.81 -4.88
CA VAL A 45 6.61 3.41 -4.42
C VAL A 45 7.64 3.81 -5.45
N ASP A 46 8.80 4.21 -4.97
CA ASP A 46 9.98 4.45 -5.78
C ASP A 46 11.16 3.64 -5.27
N LYS A 47 12.19 3.47 -6.10
CA LYS A 47 13.43 2.80 -5.74
C LYS A 47 14.57 3.39 -6.52
N GLU A 48 15.66 3.71 -5.82
CA GLU A 48 16.88 4.18 -6.47
C GLU A 48 17.39 3.10 -7.44
N GLY A 49 17.60 3.47 -8.72
CA GLY A 49 17.98 2.52 -9.78
C GLY A 49 16.81 1.90 -10.54
N GLY A 50 15.57 2.23 -10.16
CA GLY A 50 14.35 1.81 -10.84
C GLY A 50 13.72 0.56 -10.24
N ILE A 51 12.41 0.43 -10.46
CA ILE A 51 11.59 -0.68 -9.99
C ILE A 51 11.18 -1.58 -11.16
N THR A 52 11.29 -2.89 -10.96
CA THR A 52 10.82 -3.89 -11.93
C THR A 52 9.36 -4.26 -11.70
N LEU A 53 8.69 -4.77 -12.74
CA LEU A 53 7.31 -5.26 -12.63
C LEU A 53 7.18 -6.44 -11.64
N ASP A 54 8.19 -7.29 -11.55
CA ASP A 54 8.20 -8.42 -10.63
C ASP A 54 8.30 -7.96 -9.17
N GLU A 55 9.12 -6.95 -8.89
CA GLU A 55 9.20 -6.31 -7.56
C GLU A 55 7.86 -5.66 -7.17
N CYS A 56 7.24 -4.91 -8.09
CA CYS A 56 5.88 -4.39 -7.88
C CYS A 56 4.88 -5.51 -7.56
N GLY A 57 4.93 -6.62 -8.29
CA GLY A 57 4.05 -7.75 -8.09
C GLY A 57 4.25 -8.43 -6.73
N LEU A 58 5.49 -8.55 -6.27
CA LEU A 58 5.82 -9.09 -4.95
C LEU A 58 5.32 -8.17 -3.83
N LEU A 59 5.64 -6.87 -3.91
CA LEU A 59 5.20 -5.87 -2.93
C LEU A 59 3.68 -5.81 -2.84
N SER A 60 2.98 -5.83 -3.98
CA SER A 60 1.51 -5.81 -4.01
C SER A 60 0.89 -7.00 -3.30
N ARG A 61 1.49 -8.19 -3.39
CA ARG A 61 0.99 -9.39 -2.69
C ARG A 61 1.28 -9.33 -1.20
N GLU A 62 2.50 -9.01 -0.82
CA GLU A 62 2.95 -8.97 0.57
C GLU A 62 2.16 -7.92 1.39
N ILE A 63 1.96 -6.73 0.83
CA ILE A 63 1.15 -5.68 1.46
C ILE A 63 -0.33 -6.11 1.52
N GLY A 64 -0.86 -6.70 0.43
CA GLY A 64 -2.24 -7.17 0.38
C GLY A 64 -2.56 -8.23 1.45
N GLU A 65 -1.69 -9.24 1.59
CA GLU A 65 -1.83 -10.28 2.62
C GLU A 65 -1.86 -9.70 4.04
N LEU A 66 -1.05 -8.68 4.32
CA LEU A 66 -1.02 -8.04 5.63
C LEU A 66 -2.25 -7.17 5.91
N ILE A 67 -2.81 -6.54 4.87
CA ILE A 67 -4.07 -5.80 4.96
C ILE A 67 -5.22 -6.77 5.30
N ASP A 68 -5.28 -7.91 4.61
CA ASP A 68 -6.31 -8.95 4.85
C ASP A 68 -6.19 -9.55 6.26
N VAL A 69 -4.97 -9.89 6.70
CA VAL A 69 -4.72 -10.45 8.04
C VAL A 69 -5.14 -9.50 9.17
N LYS A 70 -5.06 -8.19 8.92
CA LYS A 70 -5.39 -7.14 9.90
C LYS A 70 -6.84 -6.64 9.79
N ASP A 71 -7.65 -7.19 8.88
CA ASP A 71 -9.07 -6.84 8.69
C ASP A 71 -9.28 -5.33 8.45
N ILE A 72 -8.39 -4.73 7.64
CA ILE A 72 -8.38 -3.27 7.37
C ILE A 72 -9.34 -2.91 6.23
N LEU A 73 -9.56 -3.80 5.27
CA LEU A 73 -10.42 -3.63 4.09
C LEU A 73 -11.41 -4.78 3.91
#